data_AF-A0A437U828-F1
#
_entry.id   AF-A0A437U828-F1
#
_cell.length_a   1.000
_cell.length_b   1.000
_cell.length_c   1.000
_cell.angle_alpha   90.00
_cell.angle_beta   90.00
_cell.angle_gamma   90.00
#
_symmetry.space_group_name_H-M   'P 1'
#
loop_
_entity.id
_entity.type
_entity.pdbx_description
1 polymer ?
#
loop_
_entity_poly.entity_id
_entity_poly.type
_entity_poly.pdbx_seq_one_letter_code
_entity_poly.pdbx_strand_id
1 'polypeptide(L)'
;MNTKLIKAIFLLLLITNMPMSHAQFGKLLNKVAEKALGSPESDVKKAIIPDKKDLKALEEDAGDPFLESQNFKKEGPSGIYYASIPLGIKSLVDDKILAIKKIYLEFDDSNCKANMYTRYHFKKKNGNPIIDTQYTSWISSGISGKAKAMLLQQMRSKGIVHYRECYMPDIAYVQYQSKNPVEGVKKGEIRGLLQLEPGLFYASDEPYAASGGNPYGHNLFEGQQYLFFYKIGMEDKIKNYPPTKIAQIFQDIEKKKEEAYTAGNSLPKKATPAQVPTQKEILEAIKKRTTDYNWKETPIYGYSIGEWEPQYKNLHNGNGEYLKTLTSRIMPIVAVFKKIDGTCGFMNMQIEQQNAYLRAGDLKENYLTPPTDYANSGMDPISCDKANMYKFK
;
A
#
# COMPACT_ATOMS: atom_id res chain seq x y z
N MET A 1 -69.40 9.98 -25.98
CA MET A 1 -69.57 9.95 -24.51
C MET A 1 -68.57 8.97 -23.93
N ASN A 2 -67.73 9.43 -22.99
CA ASN A 2 -66.85 8.66 -22.10
C ASN A 2 -66.12 7.42 -22.60
N THR A 3 -64.86 7.59 -23.03
CA THR A 3 -63.89 6.50 -23.26
C THR A 3 -62.53 6.72 -22.59
N LYS A 4 -62.39 7.75 -21.74
CA LYS A 4 -61.12 8.10 -21.07
C LYS A 4 -60.97 7.66 -19.61
N LEU A 5 -61.92 6.91 -19.03
CA LEU A 5 -61.90 6.65 -17.57
C LEU A 5 -62.14 5.19 -17.11
N ILE A 6 -62.17 4.17 -17.98
CA ILE A 6 -62.44 2.77 -17.52
C ILE A 6 -61.50 1.69 -18.12
N LYS A 7 -60.53 2.04 -18.97
CA LYS A 7 -59.46 1.08 -19.37
C LYS A 7 -58.10 1.37 -18.73
N ALA A 8 -58.11 2.14 -17.65
CA ALA A 8 -56.98 2.41 -16.77
C ALA A 8 -56.77 1.34 -15.66
N ILE A 9 -57.54 0.24 -15.64
CA ILE A 9 -57.52 -0.71 -14.50
C ILE A 9 -57.24 -2.18 -14.87
N PHE A 10 -57.24 -2.60 -16.14
CA PHE A 10 -57.13 -4.05 -16.45
C PHE A 10 -56.14 -4.49 -17.53
N LEU A 11 -55.20 -3.63 -17.92
CA LEU A 11 -54.07 -4.04 -18.78
C LEU A 11 -52.72 -3.53 -18.24
N LEU A 12 -52.57 -3.56 -16.92
CA LEU A 12 -51.31 -3.36 -16.20
C LEU A 12 -50.90 -4.64 -15.45
N LEU A 13 -51.36 -5.81 -15.91
CA LEU A 13 -51.30 -7.09 -15.20
C LEU A 13 -50.52 -8.19 -15.92
N LEU A 14 -49.62 -7.83 -16.84
CA LEU A 14 -48.70 -8.76 -17.49
C LEU A 14 -47.27 -8.21 -17.59
N ILE A 15 -46.80 -7.57 -16.52
CA ILE A 15 -45.36 -7.51 -16.22
C ILE A 15 -45.16 -8.41 -14.99
N THR A 16 -44.91 -9.67 -15.29
CA THR A 16 -44.00 -10.58 -14.56
C THR A 16 -43.55 -10.09 -13.17
N ASN A 17 -44.40 -10.28 -12.15
CA ASN A 17 -43.90 -10.49 -10.80
C ASN A 17 -43.35 -11.91 -10.72
N MET A 18 -42.17 -12.12 -11.31
CA MET A 18 -41.25 -13.09 -10.74
C MET A 18 -40.62 -12.40 -9.53
N PRO A 19 -40.78 -12.88 -8.29
CA PRO A 19 -39.84 -12.54 -7.25
C PRO A 19 -38.50 -13.16 -7.65
N MET A 20 -37.69 -12.41 -8.40
CA MET A 20 -36.30 -12.77 -8.59
C MET A 20 -35.67 -12.79 -7.21
N SER A 21 -35.29 -13.98 -6.77
CA SER A 21 -34.55 -14.18 -5.55
C SER A 21 -33.22 -13.42 -5.67
N HIS A 22 -33.16 -12.26 -5.04
CA HIS A 22 -31.91 -11.52 -4.87
C HIS A 22 -31.06 -12.35 -3.90
N ALA A 23 -29.85 -12.75 -4.31
CA ALA A 23 -28.90 -13.40 -3.40
C ALA A 23 -28.43 -12.36 -2.39
N GLN A 24 -28.61 -12.69 -1.11
CA GLN A 24 -28.60 -11.76 0.01
C GLN A 24 -27.20 -11.42 0.52
N PHE A 25 -26.15 -12.01 -0.04
CA PHE A 25 -24.77 -11.53 0.12
C PHE A 25 -24.59 -10.08 -0.36
N GLY A 26 -25.39 -9.66 -1.35
CA GLY A 26 -25.48 -8.26 -1.77
C GLY A 26 -25.91 -7.33 -0.63
N LYS A 27 -26.75 -7.77 0.32
CA LYS A 27 -27.07 -6.96 1.52
C LYS A 27 -25.92 -6.91 2.51
N LEU A 28 -25.02 -7.90 2.56
CA LEU A 28 -23.84 -7.87 3.44
C LEU A 28 -22.86 -6.77 3.00
N LEU A 29 -22.52 -6.73 1.71
CA LEU A 29 -21.61 -5.73 1.14
C LEU A 29 -22.29 -4.38 0.84
N ASN A 30 -23.57 -4.35 0.44
CA ASN A 30 -24.31 -3.08 0.32
C ASN A 30 -24.59 -2.46 1.69
N LYS A 31 -24.78 -3.25 2.77
CA LYS A 31 -24.84 -2.69 4.14
C LYS A 31 -23.50 -2.17 4.62
N VAL A 32 -22.36 -2.70 4.15
CA VAL A 32 -21.05 -2.09 4.45
C VAL A 32 -20.92 -0.71 3.79
N ALA A 33 -21.52 -0.52 2.61
CA ALA A 33 -21.61 0.79 1.96
C ALA A 33 -22.66 1.72 2.61
N GLU A 34 -23.80 1.20 3.09
CA GLU A 34 -24.88 1.98 3.71
C GLU A 34 -24.68 2.24 5.22
N LYS A 35 -23.94 1.40 5.96
CA LYS A 35 -23.77 1.47 7.43
C LYS A 35 -22.42 2.02 7.89
N ALA A 36 -21.64 2.64 7.01
CA ALA A 36 -20.52 3.51 7.41
C ALA A 36 -20.98 4.76 8.21
N LEU A 37 -22.29 4.91 8.44
CA LEU A 37 -22.90 5.94 9.27
C LEU A 37 -23.83 5.29 10.33
N GLY A 38 -23.34 5.21 11.56
CA GLY A 38 -24.07 5.09 12.84
C GLY A 38 -25.29 4.17 12.92
N SER A 39 -25.15 2.99 13.53
CA SER A 39 -26.30 2.19 14.00
C SER A 39 -25.92 1.24 15.16
N PRO A 40 -26.86 0.90 16.07
CA PRO A 40 -26.58 0.21 17.34
C PRO A 40 -25.99 -1.21 17.23
N GLU A 41 -25.29 -1.63 18.28
CA GLU A 41 -24.46 -2.85 18.40
C GLU A 41 -25.12 -4.17 17.95
N SER A 42 -26.45 -4.31 18.15
CA SER A 42 -27.22 -5.50 17.78
C SER A 42 -27.34 -5.72 16.26
N ASP A 43 -27.11 -4.66 15.49
CA ASP A 43 -27.26 -4.63 14.04
C ASP A 43 -25.94 -4.87 13.30
N VAL A 44 -24.81 -4.77 14.03
CA VAL A 44 -23.45 -5.00 13.55
C VAL A 44 -23.09 -6.49 13.62
N LYS A 45 -23.50 -7.19 14.69
CA LYS A 45 -23.37 -8.66 14.78
C LYS A 45 -24.14 -9.37 13.65
N LYS A 46 -25.31 -8.85 13.26
CA LYS A 46 -26.10 -9.35 12.11
C LYS A 46 -25.46 -9.05 10.76
N ALA A 47 -24.54 -8.08 10.66
CA ALA A 47 -23.87 -7.70 9.44
C ALA A 47 -22.62 -8.55 9.13
N ILE A 48 -22.20 -9.41 10.07
CA ILE A 48 -21.01 -10.26 9.92
C ILE A 48 -21.39 -11.74 9.75
N ILE A 49 -22.57 -12.14 10.22
CA ILE A 49 -23.08 -13.51 10.11
C ILE A 49 -23.81 -13.67 8.77
N PRO A 50 -23.37 -14.58 7.87
CA PRO A 50 -24.10 -14.86 6.64
C PRO A 50 -25.48 -15.44 6.92
N ASP A 51 -26.44 -15.13 6.05
CA ASP A 51 -27.75 -15.76 6.16
C ASP A 51 -27.75 -17.20 5.60
N LYS A 52 -28.86 -17.91 5.75
CA LYS A 52 -28.98 -19.32 5.35
C LYS A 52 -28.72 -19.54 3.86
N LYS A 53 -29.07 -18.59 2.99
CA LYS A 53 -28.85 -18.70 1.54
C LYS A 53 -27.37 -18.52 1.22
N ASP A 54 -26.73 -17.57 1.88
CA ASP A 54 -25.31 -17.29 1.73
C ASP A 54 -24.44 -18.43 2.29
N LEU A 55 -24.81 -18.99 3.44
CA LEU A 55 -24.16 -20.19 4.00
C LEU A 55 -24.20 -21.35 3.01
N LYS A 56 -25.38 -21.62 2.42
CA LYS A 56 -25.51 -22.66 1.40
C LYS A 56 -24.61 -22.39 0.18
N ALA A 57 -24.53 -21.15 -0.29
CA ALA A 57 -23.66 -20.79 -1.40
C ALA A 57 -22.17 -20.96 -1.08
N LEU A 58 -21.75 -20.66 0.16
CA LEU A 58 -20.39 -20.87 0.63
C LEU A 58 -20.05 -22.37 0.77
N GLU A 59 -21.00 -23.18 1.25
CA GLU A 59 -20.86 -24.65 1.31
C GLU A 59 -20.75 -25.25 -0.09
N GLU A 60 -21.60 -24.82 -1.03
CA GLU A 60 -21.55 -25.23 -2.43
C GLU A 60 -20.21 -24.84 -3.09
N ASP A 61 -19.70 -23.64 -2.81
CA ASP A 61 -18.39 -23.19 -3.31
C ASP A 61 -17.22 -23.98 -2.69
N ALA A 62 -17.31 -24.31 -1.40
CA ALA A 62 -16.32 -25.15 -0.71
C ALA A 62 -16.30 -26.60 -1.23
N GLY A 63 -17.44 -27.13 -1.66
CA GLY A 63 -17.56 -28.48 -2.22
C GLY A 63 -17.27 -28.58 -3.72
N ASP A 64 -17.25 -27.47 -4.45
CA ASP A 64 -17.13 -27.46 -5.91
C ASP A 64 -15.74 -27.98 -6.37
N PRO A 65 -15.65 -29.04 -7.19
CA PRO A 65 -14.39 -29.63 -7.65
C PRO A 65 -13.75 -28.88 -8.84
N PHE A 66 -14.34 -27.75 -9.27
CA PHE A 66 -13.91 -27.06 -10.48
C PHE A 66 -12.44 -26.62 -10.43
N LEU A 67 -11.98 -26.04 -9.32
CA LEU A 67 -10.60 -25.54 -9.21
C LEU A 67 -9.57 -26.68 -9.20
N GLU A 68 -9.93 -27.84 -8.65
CA GLU A 68 -9.13 -29.06 -8.63
C GLU A 68 -8.91 -29.62 -10.04
N SER A 69 -9.88 -29.43 -10.94
CA SER A 69 -9.82 -29.91 -12.33
C SER A 69 -9.06 -28.99 -13.28
N GLN A 70 -8.68 -27.79 -12.84
CA GLN A 70 -7.90 -26.86 -13.67
C GLN A 70 -6.40 -27.23 -13.69
N ASN A 71 -5.72 -26.91 -14.79
CA ASN A 71 -4.28 -27.10 -14.92
C ASN A 71 -3.50 -25.90 -14.36
N PHE A 72 -3.40 -25.82 -13.03
CA PHE A 72 -2.62 -24.78 -12.35
C PHE A 72 -1.22 -25.24 -11.93
N LYS A 73 -0.34 -24.28 -11.65
CA LYS A 73 1.03 -24.52 -11.11
C LYS A 73 1.00 -25.10 -9.69
N LYS A 74 1.40 -26.37 -9.50
CA LYS A 74 1.32 -27.06 -8.18
C LYS A 74 2.58 -26.95 -7.30
N GLU A 75 3.55 -26.14 -7.69
CA GLU A 75 4.84 -26.02 -6.97
C GLU A 75 4.81 -24.98 -5.86
N GLY A 76 5.63 -25.20 -4.82
CA GLY A 76 5.83 -24.24 -3.74
C GLY A 76 4.56 -23.99 -2.91
N PRO A 77 4.28 -22.73 -2.49
CA PRO A 77 3.09 -22.41 -1.72
C PRO A 77 1.79 -22.37 -2.53
N SER A 78 1.84 -22.58 -3.86
CA SER A 78 0.62 -22.55 -4.68
C SER A 78 -0.32 -23.70 -4.37
N GLY A 79 -1.62 -23.46 -4.55
CA GLY A 79 -2.63 -24.48 -4.30
C GLY A 79 -4.01 -23.94 -3.95
N ILE A 80 -4.88 -24.87 -3.59
CA ILE A 80 -6.24 -24.58 -3.14
C ILE A 80 -6.24 -24.24 -1.66
N TYR A 81 -6.94 -23.16 -1.32
CA TYR A 81 -7.12 -22.65 0.04
C TYR A 81 -8.59 -22.33 0.30
N TYR A 82 -8.94 -22.29 1.57
CA TYR A 82 -10.25 -21.93 2.08
C TYR A 82 -10.15 -20.65 2.90
N ALA A 83 -11.10 -19.74 2.73
CA ALA A 83 -11.17 -18.50 3.50
C ALA A 83 -11.75 -18.76 4.90
N SER A 84 -11.13 -18.26 5.97
CA SER A 84 -11.66 -18.38 7.34
C SER A 84 -12.99 -17.65 7.53
N ILE A 85 -13.21 -16.59 6.77
CA ILE A 85 -14.42 -15.78 6.78
C ILE A 85 -15.04 -15.71 5.37
N PRO A 86 -16.35 -15.46 5.27
CA PRO A 86 -17.04 -15.27 4.00
C PRO A 86 -16.40 -14.15 3.17
N LEU A 87 -16.09 -14.45 1.92
CA LEU A 87 -15.62 -13.47 0.95
C LEU A 87 -16.70 -13.21 -0.11
N GLY A 88 -16.73 -11.99 -0.62
CA GLY A 88 -17.54 -11.60 -1.77
C GLY A 88 -16.68 -11.05 -2.90
N ILE A 89 -17.09 -11.33 -4.13
CA ILE A 89 -16.53 -10.70 -5.33
C ILE A 89 -17.66 -10.16 -6.20
N LYS A 90 -17.45 -8.98 -6.78
CA LYS A 90 -18.45 -8.32 -7.63
C LYS A 90 -18.39 -8.85 -9.07
N SER A 91 -19.52 -9.28 -9.61
CA SER A 91 -19.70 -9.65 -11.01
C SER A 91 -19.68 -8.40 -11.90
N LEU A 92 -18.88 -8.42 -12.97
CA LEU A 92 -18.79 -7.33 -13.95
C LEU A 92 -20.07 -7.17 -14.80
N VAL A 93 -20.84 -8.24 -14.94
CA VAL A 93 -21.94 -8.30 -15.93
C VAL A 93 -23.27 -7.83 -15.34
N ASP A 94 -23.49 -8.07 -14.05
CA ASP A 94 -24.77 -7.80 -13.40
C ASP A 94 -24.63 -7.24 -11.99
N ASP A 95 -23.43 -6.78 -11.61
CA ASP A 95 -23.09 -6.20 -10.31
C ASP A 95 -23.43 -7.08 -9.09
N LYS A 96 -23.77 -8.36 -9.31
CA LYS A 96 -24.09 -9.28 -8.22
C LYS A 96 -22.83 -9.66 -7.47
N ILE A 97 -22.96 -9.74 -6.14
CA ILE A 97 -21.90 -10.27 -5.31
C ILE A 97 -22.00 -11.79 -5.27
N LEU A 98 -20.88 -12.45 -5.58
CA LEU A 98 -20.73 -13.89 -5.58
C LEU A 98 -19.96 -14.29 -4.32
N ALA A 99 -20.49 -15.26 -3.58
CA ALA A 99 -19.89 -15.77 -2.36
C ALA A 99 -18.69 -16.66 -2.69
N ILE A 100 -17.60 -16.49 -1.95
CA ILE A 100 -16.35 -17.24 -2.12
C ILE A 100 -15.96 -17.83 -0.77
N LYS A 101 -15.68 -19.14 -0.78
CA LYS A 101 -15.06 -19.87 0.33
C LYS A 101 -13.80 -20.58 -0.15
N LYS A 102 -13.80 -21.15 -1.37
CA LYS A 102 -12.65 -21.84 -1.97
C LYS A 102 -11.96 -20.96 -2.99
N ILE A 103 -10.64 -20.86 -2.88
CA ILE A 103 -9.79 -20.11 -3.80
C ILE A 103 -8.59 -20.94 -4.22
N TYR A 104 -7.95 -20.54 -5.31
CA TYR A 104 -6.64 -20.98 -5.70
C TYR A 104 -5.67 -19.82 -5.61
N LEU A 105 -4.58 -19.97 -4.86
CA LEU A 105 -3.49 -19.01 -4.80
C LEU A 105 -2.34 -19.49 -5.67
N GLU A 106 -2.01 -18.71 -6.69
CA GLU A 106 -0.84 -18.92 -7.54
C GLU A 106 0.26 -17.93 -7.18
N PHE A 107 1.48 -18.43 -6.95
CA PHE A 107 2.62 -17.61 -6.58
C PHE A 107 3.64 -17.62 -7.70
N ASP A 108 3.92 -16.42 -8.20
CA ASP A 108 5.01 -16.14 -9.13
C ASP A 108 6.15 -15.52 -8.33
N ASP A 109 7.08 -16.38 -7.93
CA ASP A 109 8.25 -15.97 -7.15
C ASP A 109 9.22 -15.09 -7.93
N SER A 110 9.27 -15.24 -9.26
CA SER A 110 10.16 -14.45 -10.12
C SER A 110 9.70 -13.00 -10.21
N ASN A 111 8.38 -12.79 -10.32
CA ASN A 111 7.80 -11.45 -10.39
C ASN A 111 7.27 -10.94 -9.05
N CYS A 112 7.42 -11.72 -7.98
CA CYS A 112 6.97 -11.39 -6.63
C CYS A 112 5.45 -11.14 -6.55
N LYS A 113 4.67 -11.84 -7.39
CA LYS A 113 3.20 -11.71 -7.51
C LYS A 113 2.49 -12.87 -6.83
N ALA A 114 1.26 -12.61 -6.39
CA ALA A 114 0.30 -13.63 -6.03
C ALA A 114 -0.99 -13.37 -6.80
N ASN A 115 -1.47 -14.37 -7.53
CA ASN A 115 -2.76 -14.34 -8.20
C ASN A 115 -3.76 -15.16 -7.39
N MET A 116 -4.99 -14.66 -7.29
CA MET A 116 -6.08 -15.39 -6.68
C MET A 116 -7.13 -15.73 -7.71
N TYR A 117 -7.38 -17.03 -7.87
CA TYR A 117 -8.43 -17.53 -8.74
C TYR A 117 -9.57 -18.11 -7.92
N THR A 118 -10.77 -17.96 -8.46
CA THR A 118 -12.00 -18.58 -7.99
C THR A 118 -12.66 -19.25 -9.18
N ARG A 119 -13.61 -20.16 -8.96
CA ARG A 119 -14.36 -20.79 -10.07
C ARG A 119 -15.04 -19.75 -10.98
N TYR A 120 -15.34 -18.57 -10.46
CA TYR A 120 -15.99 -17.49 -11.21
C TYR A 120 -15.10 -16.85 -12.26
N HIS A 121 -13.77 -16.89 -12.12
CA HIS A 121 -12.83 -16.38 -13.13
C HIS A 121 -12.91 -17.14 -14.46
N PHE A 122 -13.46 -18.36 -14.44
CA PHE A 122 -13.57 -19.22 -15.62
C PHE A 122 -14.99 -19.27 -16.18
N LYS A 123 -15.94 -18.59 -15.53
CA LYS A 123 -17.33 -18.54 -15.97
C LYS A 123 -17.55 -17.32 -16.86
N LYS A 124 -18.47 -17.48 -17.81
CA LYS A 124 -18.92 -16.40 -18.71
C LYS A 124 -20.43 -16.22 -18.58
N LYS A 125 -20.89 -14.99 -18.71
CA LYS A 125 -22.31 -14.63 -18.82
C LYS A 125 -22.49 -13.75 -20.04
N ASN A 126 -23.38 -14.16 -20.95
CA ASN A 126 -23.58 -13.50 -22.24
C ASN A 126 -22.27 -13.36 -23.04
N GLY A 127 -21.41 -14.39 -23.00
CA GLY A 127 -20.10 -14.39 -23.66
C GLY A 127 -19.00 -13.60 -22.95
N ASN A 128 -19.35 -12.76 -21.96
CA ASN A 128 -18.40 -11.92 -21.22
C ASN A 128 -17.89 -12.63 -19.96
N PRO A 129 -16.60 -12.50 -19.59
CA PRO A 129 -16.10 -12.91 -18.29
C PRO A 129 -16.91 -12.28 -17.16
N ILE A 130 -17.25 -13.06 -16.13
CA ILE A 130 -18.00 -12.50 -14.99
C ILE A 130 -17.08 -11.82 -13.97
N ILE A 131 -15.81 -12.22 -13.89
CA ILE A 131 -14.77 -11.62 -13.05
C ILE A 131 -13.59 -11.26 -13.94
N ASP A 132 -12.95 -10.12 -13.66
CA ASP A 132 -11.70 -9.75 -14.30
C ASP A 132 -10.51 -10.32 -13.52
N THR A 133 -9.71 -11.15 -14.17
CA THR A 133 -8.44 -11.65 -13.60
C THR A 133 -7.43 -10.52 -13.34
N GLN A 134 -7.59 -9.37 -13.98
CA GLN A 134 -6.70 -8.24 -13.76
C GLN A 134 -6.84 -7.65 -12.36
N TYR A 135 -7.95 -7.85 -11.63
CA TYR A 135 -8.14 -7.24 -10.30
C TYR A 135 -7.90 -8.22 -9.13
N THR A 136 -7.41 -9.42 -9.42
CA THR A 136 -7.06 -10.45 -8.43
C THR A 136 -5.58 -10.83 -8.46
N SER A 137 -4.74 -9.98 -9.07
CA SER A 137 -3.34 -10.25 -9.41
C SER A 137 -2.37 -9.08 -9.16
N TRP A 138 -2.80 -7.98 -8.53
CA TRP A 138 -1.97 -6.77 -8.45
C TRP A 138 -0.87 -6.85 -7.40
N ILE A 139 0.28 -6.27 -7.76
CA ILE A 139 1.25 -5.77 -6.80
C ILE A 139 0.96 -4.28 -6.62
N SER A 140 0.73 -3.86 -5.38
CA SER A 140 0.82 -2.44 -5.03
C SER A 140 2.15 -2.21 -4.33
N SER A 141 3.12 -1.59 -5.01
CA SER A 141 4.31 -1.05 -4.34
C SER A 141 4.85 0.17 -5.07
N GLY A 142 5.12 1.24 -4.34
CA GLY A 142 5.76 2.47 -4.85
C GLY A 142 7.27 2.34 -5.10
N ILE A 143 7.85 1.14 -4.97
CA ILE A 143 9.26 0.85 -5.27
C ILE A 143 9.39 0.17 -6.64
N SER A 144 10.52 0.37 -7.31
CA SER A 144 10.80 -0.30 -8.58
C SER A 144 10.89 -1.82 -8.39
N GLY A 145 10.49 -2.59 -9.42
CA GLY A 145 10.53 -4.07 -9.36
C GLY A 145 11.92 -4.64 -9.06
N LYS A 146 12.99 -3.95 -9.47
CA LYS A 146 14.39 -4.34 -9.18
C LYS A 146 14.74 -4.16 -7.70
N ALA A 147 14.38 -3.04 -7.09
CA ALA A 147 14.57 -2.82 -5.65
C ALA A 147 13.78 -3.84 -4.82
N LYS A 148 12.57 -4.17 -5.28
CA LYS A 148 11.72 -5.20 -4.66
C LYS A 148 12.33 -6.60 -4.74
N ALA A 149 12.87 -6.99 -5.89
CA ALA A 149 13.54 -8.28 -6.05
C ALA A 149 14.76 -8.39 -5.12
N MET A 150 15.57 -7.34 -5.00
CA MET A 150 16.71 -7.30 -4.08
C MET A 150 16.27 -7.41 -2.61
N LEU A 151 15.25 -6.62 -2.21
CA LEU A 151 14.68 -6.70 -0.86
C LEU A 151 14.22 -8.13 -0.57
N LEU A 152 13.41 -8.73 -1.45
CA LEU A 152 12.84 -10.06 -1.23
C LEU A 152 13.91 -11.16 -1.22
N GLN A 153 14.96 -11.04 -2.03
CA GLN A 153 16.11 -11.95 -1.98
C GLN A 153 16.84 -11.86 -0.63
N GLN A 154 17.13 -10.65 -0.15
CA GLN A 154 17.77 -10.44 1.15
C GLN A 154 16.86 -10.91 2.30
N MET A 155 15.57 -10.60 2.25
CA MET A 155 14.57 -11.08 3.19
C MET A 155 14.53 -12.61 3.26
N ARG A 156 14.49 -13.30 2.10
CA ARG A 156 14.58 -14.77 2.01
C ARG A 156 15.87 -15.30 2.63
N SER A 157 17.02 -14.68 2.35
CA SER A 157 18.31 -15.08 2.94
C SER A 157 18.35 -14.94 4.46
N LYS A 158 17.51 -14.05 5.02
CA LYS A 158 17.30 -13.83 6.46
C LYS A 158 16.12 -14.65 7.03
N GLY A 159 15.64 -15.64 6.27
CA GLY A 159 14.54 -16.54 6.66
C GLY A 159 13.14 -15.94 6.58
N ILE A 160 12.97 -14.76 5.96
CA ILE A 160 11.66 -14.11 5.77
C ILE A 160 11.11 -14.50 4.41
N VAL A 161 10.59 -15.73 4.32
CA VAL A 161 10.08 -16.29 3.06
C VAL A 161 8.61 -15.88 2.81
N HIS A 162 8.00 -15.19 3.76
CA HIS A 162 6.57 -15.36 4.01
C HIS A 162 5.68 -14.14 3.77
N TYR A 163 6.21 -12.93 3.57
CA TYR A 163 5.39 -11.75 3.32
C TYR A 163 5.36 -11.38 1.83
N ARG A 164 4.15 -11.20 1.29
CA ARG A 164 3.91 -10.82 -0.10
C ARG A 164 2.91 -9.69 -0.13
N GLU A 165 3.24 -8.61 -0.81
CA GLU A 165 2.27 -7.56 -1.12
C GLU A 165 1.37 -8.06 -2.25
N CYS A 166 0.06 -8.03 -2.03
CA CYS A 166 -0.92 -8.38 -3.04
C CYS A 166 -2.11 -7.45 -2.91
N TYR A 167 -2.53 -6.82 -3.98
CA TYR A 167 -3.65 -5.89 -3.97
C TYR A 167 -4.81 -6.56 -4.72
N MET A 168 -5.89 -6.87 -4.03
CA MET A 168 -7.07 -7.52 -4.61
C MET A 168 -8.32 -6.67 -4.30
N PRO A 169 -8.50 -5.52 -4.98
CA PRO A 169 -9.52 -4.53 -4.65
C PRO A 169 -10.95 -5.02 -4.84
N ASP A 170 -11.15 -6.03 -5.69
CA ASP A 170 -12.48 -6.57 -6.03
C ASP A 170 -12.99 -7.62 -5.05
N ILE A 171 -12.13 -8.06 -4.12
CA ILE A 171 -12.52 -8.93 -3.03
C ILE A 171 -12.92 -8.08 -1.84
N ALA A 172 -14.04 -8.44 -1.25
CA ALA A 172 -14.58 -7.77 -0.08
C ALA A 172 -14.90 -8.80 1.00
N TYR A 173 -14.61 -8.42 2.23
CA TYR A 173 -15.11 -9.07 3.44
C TYR A 173 -15.54 -8.00 4.43
N VAL A 174 -16.24 -8.41 5.48
CA VAL A 174 -16.71 -7.49 6.52
C VAL A 174 -15.69 -7.46 7.65
N GLN A 175 -15.30 -6.26 8.06
CA GLN A 175 -14.41 -6.02 9.19
C GLN A 175 -15.02 -4.97 10.11
N TYR A 176 -14.88 -5.10 11.43
CA TYR A 176 -15.28 -4.01 12.32
C TYR A 176 -14.45 -2.76 12.03
N GLN A 177 -15.07 -1.60 12.16
CA GLN A 177 -14.40 -0.32 11.95
C GLN A 177 -13.37 -0.04 13.05
N SER A 178 -13.66 -0.45 14.29
CA SER A 178 -12.75 -0.34 15.42
C SER A 178 -13.06 -1.38 16.49
N LYS A 179 -12.29 -1.35 17.60
CA LYS A 179 -12.54 -2.16 18.80
C LYS A 179 -13.91 -1.89 19.44
N ASN A 180 -14.56 -0.78 19.10
CA ASN A 180 -15.90 -0.45 19.57
C ASN A 180 -16.92 -0.90 18.51
N PRO A 181 -17.66 -2.00 18.72
CA PRO A 181 -18.56 -2.53 17.71
C PRO A 181 -19.70 -1.58 17.34
N VAL A 182 -20.01 -0.58 18.18
CA VAL A 182 -21.03 0.45 17.91
C VAL A 182 -20.64 1.36 16.74
N GLU A 183 -19.35 1.47 16.44
CA GLU A 183 -18.83 2.24 15.31
C GLU A 183 -19.09 1.55 13.95
N GLY A 184 -19.57 0.31 13.97
CA GLY A 184 -20.02 -0.39 12.77
C GLY A 184 -18.93 -1.22 12.09
N VAL A 185 -19.14 -1.44 10.79
CA VAL A 185 -18.29 -2.29 9.95
C VAL A 185 -17.87 -1.56 8.69
N LYS A 186 -16.69 -1.91 8.19
CA LYS A 186 -16.11 -1.45 6.94
C LYS A 186 -15.89 -2.62 5.98
N LYS A 187 -15.58 -2.28 4.72
CA LYS A 187 -15.06 -3.23 3.75
C LYS A 187 -13.62 -3.53 4.15
N GLY A 188 -13.33 -4.79 4.40
CA GLY A 188 -11.97 -5.28 4.50
C GLY A 188 -11.37 -5.41 3.11
N GLU A 189 -10.13 -5.00 2.96
CA GLU A 189 -9.38 -5.12 1.72
C GLU A 189 -8.29 -6.17 1.87
N ILE A 190 -7.86 -6.74 0.75
CA ILE A 190 -6.74 -7.68 0.72
C ILE A 190 -5.59 -6.94 0.05
N ARG A 191 -4.67 -6.44 0.87
CA ARG A 191 -3.51 -5.66 0.45
C ARG A 191 -2.15 -6.34 0.74
N GLY A 192 -2.17 -7.48 1.44
CA GLY A 192 -0.99 -8.33 1.64
C GLY A 192 -1.34 -9.75 2.05
N LEU A 193 -0.39 -10.67 1.84
CA LEU A 193 -0.44 -12.07 2.24
C LEU A 193 0.80 -12.41 3.07
N LEU A 194 0.57 -12.86 4.29
CA LEU A 194 1.60 -13.34 5.20
C LEU A 194 1.43 -14.84 5.41
N GLN A 195 2.38 -15.64 4.92
CA GLN A 195 2.43 -17.06 5.21
C GLN A 195 2.84 -17.28 6.67
N LEU A 196 1.95 -17.85 7.46
CA LEU A 196 2.23 -18.14 8.87
C LEU A 196 2.90 -19.51 9.00
N GLU A 197 2.43 -20.48 8.23
CA GLU A 197 2.97 -21.84 8.14
C GLU A 197 2.77 -22.36 6.70
N PRO A 198 3.45 -23.43 6.27
CA PRO A 198 3.10 -24.14 5.04
C PRO A 198 1.61 -24.48 4.99
N GLY A 199 0.87 -23.85 4.07
CA GLY A 199 -0.57 -24.05 3.92
C GLY A 199 -1.47 -23.11 4.73
N LEU A 200 -0.93 -22.15 5.48
CA LEU A 200 -1.72 -21.15 6.22
C LEU A 200 -1.19 -19.74 5.95
N PHE A 201 -2.07 -18.86 5.47
CA PHE A 201 -1.80 -17.45 5.21
C PHE A 201 -2.76 -16.57 6.00
N TYR A 202 -2.26 -15.45 6.50
CA TYR A 202 -3.05 -14.31 6.93
C TYR A 202 -3.13 -13.30 5.78
N ALA A 203 -4.32 -12.79 5.48
CA ALA A 203 -4.53 -11.75 4.49
C ALA A 203 -4.78 -10.40 5.20
N SER A 204 -3.94 -9.41 4.91
CA SER A 204 -3.88 -8.14 5.63
C SER A 204 -4.52 -6.98 4.86
N ASP A 205 -5.14 -6.05 5.59
CA ASP A 205 -5.91 -4.91 5.06
C ASP A 205 -5.07 -3.72 4.58
N GLU A 206 -3.90 -3.42 5.16
CA GLU A 206 -3.21 -2.14 4.88
C GLU A 206 -1.73 -2.30 4.54
N PRO A 207 -1.22 -1.67 3.45
CA PRO A 207 0.17 -1.41 3.23
C PRO A 207 0.60 -0.10 3.92
N TYR A 208 1.86 -0.03 4.34
CA TYR A 208 2.48 1.08 5.10
C TYR A 208 2.19 2.50 4.57
N ALA A 209 2.08 2.66 3.24
CA ALA A 209 1.82 3.97 2.63
C ALA A 209 0.40 4.51 2.91
N ALA A 210 -0.58 3.61 3.14
CA ALA A 210 -1.96 3.99 3.44
C ALA A 210 -2.25 4.12 4.93
N SER A 211 -1.36 3.60 5.80
CA SER A 211 -1.53 3.63 7.27
C SER A 211 -1.06 4.94 7.91
N GLY A 212 -0.68 5.96 7.13
CA GLY A 212 -0.19 7.22 7.65
C GLY A 212 1.12 7.10 8.45
N GLY A 213 1.96 6.11 8.13
CA GLY A 213 3.20 5.83 8.85
C GLY A 213 3.03 4.97 10.12
N ASN A 214 1.81 4.47 10.39
CA ASN A 214 1.62 3.49 11.45
C ASN A 214 2.14 2.10 11.05
N PRO A 215 2.73 1.34 11.98
CA PRO A 215 3.24 0.00 11.69
C PRO A 215 2.10 -0.92 11.23
N TYR A 216 2.43 -1.89 10.38
CA TYR A 216 1.50 -2.96 10.00
C TYR A 216 0.93 -3.65 11.26
N GLY A 217 -0.38 -3.86 11.26
CA GLY A 217 -1.07 -4.52 12.36
C GLY A 217 -1.49 -3.61 13.52
N HIS A 218 -1.27 -2.29 13.43
CA HIS A 218 -1.76 -1.32 14.43
C HIS A 218 -3.30 -1.30 14.53
N ASN A 219 -3.99 -1.76 13.49
CA ASN A 219 -5.44 -1.88 13.41
C ASN A 219 -5.98 -3.22 13.96
N LEU A 220 -5.12 -4.11 14.47
CA LEU A 220 -5.53 -5.40 15.01
C LEU A 220 -5.97 -5.27 16.48
N PHE A 221 -7.08 -5.93 16.85
CA PHE A 221 -7.61 -5.97 18.21
C PHE A 221 -8.39 -7.28 18.45
N GLU A 222 -8.50 -7.68 19.71
CA GLU A 222 -9.24 -8.87 20.11
C GLU A 222 -10.75 -8.76 19.79
N GLY A 223 -11.35 -9.83 19.28
CA GLY A 223 -12.75 -9.88 18.86
C GLY A 223 -13.01 -9.50 17.39
N GLN A 224 -12.00 -9.02 16.67
CA GLN A 224 -12.06 -8.85 15.22
C GLN A 224 -12.01 -10.20 14.49
N GLN A 225 -12.79 -10.33 13.41
CA GLN A 225 -12.66 -11.46 12.50
C GLN A 225 -11.57 -11.19 11.46
N TYR A 226 -10.60 -12.09 11.38
CA TYR A 226 -9.47 -11.98 10.47
C TYR A 226 -9.57 -12.96 9.31
N LEU A 227 -9.17 -12.50 8.14
CA LEU A 227 -9.09 -13.34 6.96
C LEU A 227 -7.80 -14.16 6.96
N PHE A 228 -7.97 -15.47 6.98
CA PHE A 228 -6.93 -16.45 6.74
C PHE A 228 -7.30 -17.28 5.52
N PHE A 229 -6.28 -17.64 4.74
CA PHE A 229 -6.38 -18.66 3.72
C PHE A 229 -5.67 -19.91 4.20
N TYR A 230 -6.41 -21.01 4.32
CA TYR A 230 -5.90 -22.24 4.92
C TYR A 230 -6.14 -23.44 4.01
N LYS A 231 -5.20 -24.38 3.97
CA LYS A 231 -5.40 -25.70 3.38
C LYS A 231 -6.28 -26.56 4.30
N ILE A 232 -6.97 -27.55 3.74
CA ILE A 232 -7.73 -28.55 4.51
C ILE A 232 -6.87 -29.10 5.66
N GLY A 233 -7.48 -29.21 6.85
CA GLY A 233 -6.80 -29.70 8.06
C GLY A 233 -6.03 -28.63 8.84
N MET A 234 -6.01 -27.37 8.39
CA MET A 234 -5.30 -26.28 9.09
C MET A 234 -6.20 -25.29 9.81
N GLU A 235 -7.52 -25.47 9.77
CA GLU A 235 -8.50 -24.54 10.37
C GLU A 235 -8.25 -24.32 11.88
N ASP A 236 -8.04 -25.41 12.62
CA ASP A 236 -7.75 -25.35 14.05
C ASP A 236 -6.45 -24.61 14.39
N LYS A 237 -5.52 -24.46 13.43
CA LYS A 237 -4.26 -23.74 13.67
C LYS A 237 -4.45 -22.24 13.69
N ILE A 238 -5.54 -21.71 13.13
CA ILE A 238 -5.82 -20.27 13.10
C ILE A 238 -5.82 -19.70 14.53
N LYS A 239 -6.33 -20.46 15.52
CA LYS A 239 -6.37 -20.02 16.94
C LYS A 239 -4.99 -19.78 17.56
N ASN A 240 -3.92 -20.31 16.96
CA ASN A 240 -2.54 -20.09 17.41
C ASN A 240 -1.97 -18.74 16.95
N TYR A 241 -2.75 -17.94 16.23
CA TYR A 241 -2.37 -16.65 15.67
C TYR A 241 -3.34 -15.54 16.13
N PRO A 242 -3.34 -15.21 17.44
CA PRO A 242 -4.09 -14.07 17.93
C PRO A 242 -3.55 -12.75 17.34
N PRO A 243 -4.34 -11.66 17.35
CA PRO A 243 -3.95 -10.31 16.91
C PRO A 243 -2.54 -9.89 17.32
N THR A 244 -2.21 -10.09 18.60
CA THR A 244 -0.93 -9.70 19.20
C THR A 244 0.26 -10.41 18.55
N LYS A 245 0.12 -11.71 18.27
CA LYS A 245 1.16 -12.49 17.60
C LYS A 245 1.32 -12.08 16.13
N ILE A 246 0.23 -11.80 15.43
CA ILE A 246 0.27 -11.32 14.03
C ILE A 246 0.96 -9.94 13.98
N ALA A 247 0.59 -9.02 14.88
CA ALA A 247 1.23 -7.70 14.98
C ALA A 247 2.74 -7.83 15.22
N GLN A 248 3.18 -8.71 16.12
CA GLN A 248 4.59 -8.95 16.37
C GLN A 248 5.34 -9.47 15.13
N ILE A 249 4.75 -10.42 14.39
CA ILE A 249 5.35 -10.94 13.16
C ILE A 249 5.57 -9.81 12.14
N PHE A 250 4.60 -8.90 12.00
CA PHE A 250 4.75 -7.75 11.11
C PHE A 250 5.85 -6.79 11.58
N GLN A 251 5.93 -6.49 12.87
CA GLN A 251 7.01 -5.67 13.42
C GLN A 251 8.39 -6.29 13.15
N ASP A 252 8.53 -7.59 13.33
CA ASP A 252 9.79 -8.31 13.07
C ASP A 252 10.15 -8.29 11.58
N ILE A 253 9.15 -8.41 10.69
CA ILE A 253 9.34 -8.30 9.24
C ILE A 253 9.80 -6.89 8.85
N GLU A 254 9.17 -5.84 9.37
CA GLU A 254 9.54 -4.46 9.09
C GLU A 254 10.95 -4.14 9.59
N LYS A 255 11.29 -4.57 10.81
CA LYS A 255 12.66 -4.44 11.33
C LYS A 255 13.68 -5.10 10.39
N LYS A 256 13.40 -6.33 9.95
CA LYS A 256 14.31 -7.02 9.04
C LYS A 256 14.32 -6.43 7.62
N LYS A 257 13.23 -5.83 7.14
CA LYS A 257 13.18 -5.05 5.89
C LYS A 257 14.11 -3.85 6.01
N GLU A 258 14.03 -3.08 7.11
CA GLU A 258 14.93 -1.97 7.37
C GLU A 258 16.39 -2.44 7.45
N GLU A 259 16.67 -3.52 8.17
CA GLU A 259 18.01 -4.14 8.20
C GLU A 259 18.49 -4.63 6.82
N ALA A 260 17.58 -5.01 5.92
CA ALA A 260 17.91 -5.43 4.55
C ALA A 260 18.16 -4.21 3.64
N TYR A 261 17.28 -3.21 3.68
CA TYR A 261 17.47 -1.95 2.96
C TYR A 261 18.75 -1.22 3.37
N THR A 262 19.10 -1.26 4.65
CA THR A 262 20.37 -0.72 5.16
C THR A 262 21.60 -1.56 4.77
N ALA A 263 21.41 -2.85 4.44
CA ALA A 263 22.48 -3.78 4.07
C ALA A 263 22.94 -3.50 2.63
N GLY A 264 23.95 -2.64 2.53
CA GLY A 264 24.56 -2.23 1.25
C GLY A 264 24.48 -0.74 1.03
N ASN A 265 23.59 -0.04 1.75
CA ASN A 265 23.60 1.41 1.81
C ASN A 265 24.95 1.88 2.35
N SER A 266 25.50 2.84 1.63
CA SER A 266 26.74 3.52 1.95
C SER A 266 26.53 5.00 1.71
N LEU A 267 27.15 5.81 2.55
CA LEU A 267 27.18 7.24 2.35
C LEU A 267 27.95 7.53 1.05
N PRO A 268 27.40 8.36 0.13
CA PRO A 268 28.13 8.83 -1.03
C PRO A 268 29.49 9.42 -0.63
N LYS A 269 30.49 9.30 -1.50
CA LYS A 269 31.82 9.82 -1.20
C LYS A 269 31.77 11.35 -1.05
N LYS A 270 32.45 11.85 -0.02
CA LYS A 270 32.67 13.29 0.16
C LYS A 270 33.39 13.86 -1.07
N ALA A 271 32.89 14.98 -1.58
CA ALA A 271 33.63 15.84 -2.50
C ALA A 271 34.32 16.95 -1.70
N THR A 272 35.42 17.49 -2.22
CA THR A 272 36.10 18.66 -1.66
C THR A 272 36.04 19.79 -2.67
N PRO A 273 34.88 20.47 -2.79
CA PRO A 273 34.69 21.50 -3.80
C PRO A 273 35.57 22.72 -3.54
N ALA A 274 35.84 23.51 -4.58
CA ALA A 274 36.73 24.68 -4.46
C ALA A 274 36.20 25.72 -3.47
N GLN A 275 34.86 25.84 -3.36
CA GLN A 275 34.18 26.74 -2.43
C GLN A 275 33.21 25.93 -1.56
N VAL A 276 33.73 25.32 -0.49
CA VAL A 276 32.93 24.49 0.42
C VAL A 276 32.15 25.36 1.41
N PRO A 277 30.82 25.22 1.51
CA PRO A 277 30.07 25.78 2.63
C PRO A 277 30.53 25.18 3.95
N THR A 278 30.51 25.97 5.02
CA THR A 278 30.81 25.47 6.35
C THR A 278 29.78 24.43 6.79
N GLN A 279 30.19 23.51 7.66
CA GLN A 279 29.27 22.53 8.25
C GLN A 279 28.08 23.20 8.95
N LYS A 280 28.29 24.39 9.52
CA LYS A 280 27.24 25.19 10.16
C LYS A 280 26.20 25.65 9.14
N GLU A 281 26.62 26.25 8.02
CA GLU A 281 25.72 26.72 6.96
C GLU A 281 24.91 25.57 6.35
N ILE A 282 25.57 24.44 6.07
CA ILE A 282 24.88 23.23 5.56
C ILE A 282 23.82 22.77 6.57
N LEU A 283 24.18 22.69 7.85
CA LEU A 283 23.27 22.21 8.88
C LEU A 283 22.10 23.18 9.13
N GLU A 284 22.31 24.49 9.02
CA GLU A 284 21.26 25.50 9.10
C GLU A 284 20.26 25.36 7.94
N ALA A 285 20.73 25.16 6.71
CA ALA A 285 19.87 24.90 5.56
C ALA A 285 19.04 23.61 5.75
N ILE A 286 19.66 22.53 6.22
CA ILE A 286 18.95 21.27 6.52
C ILE A 286 17.92 21.47 7.64
N LYS A 287 18.27 22.19 8.72
CA LYS A 287 17.36 22.45 9.85
C LYS A 287 16.17 23.31 9.43
N LYS A 288 16.39 24.31 8.60
CA LYS A 288 15.31 25.12 8.03
C LYS A 288 14.32 24.23 7.27
N ARG A 289 14.83 23.33 6.41
CA ARG A 289 14.01 22.36 5.70
C ARG A 289 13.20 21.47 6.64
N THR A 290 13.82 20.91 7.67
CA THR A 290 13.11 20.05 8.63
C THR A 290 11.96 20.79 9.30
N THR A 291 12.14 22.07 9.61
CA THR A 291 11.08 22.92 10.17
C THR A 291 9.99 23.21 9.15
N ASP A 292 10.35 23.62 7.94
CA ASP A 292 9.39 24.00 6.89
C ASP A 292 8.46 22.82 6.50
N TYR A 293 8.96 21.59 6.58
CA TYR A 293 8.19 20.37 6.28
C TYR A 293 7.69 19.62 7.51
N ASN A 294 7.89 20.17 8.72
CA ASN A 294 7.49 19.57 9.99
C ASN A 294 8.02 18.12 10.16
N TRP A 295 9.27 17.89 9.75
CA TRP A 295 9.96 16.62 9.92
C TRP A 295 10.32 16.42 11.40
N LYS A 296 10.21 15.17 11.85
CA LYS A 296 10.48 14.81 13.25
C LYS A 296 11.91 14.29 13.45
N GLU A 297 12.60 14.00 12.36
CA GLU A 297 13.98 13.54 12.32
C GLU A 297 14.94 14.68 12.66
N THR A 298 15.99 14.36 13.43
CA THR A 298 16.99 15.33 13.86
C THR A 298 18.20 15.30 12.92
N PRO A 299 18.53 16.41 12.22
CA PRO A 299 19.76 16.50 11.42
C PRO A 299 21.00 16.34 12.30
N ILE A 300 21.93 15.47 11.89
CA ILE A 300 23.20 15.23 12.59
C ILE A 300 24.30 16.09 11.98
N TYR A 301 24.51 15.94 10.66
CA TYR A 301 25.48 16.70 9.87
C TYR A 301 25.13 16.56 8.37
N GLY A 302 25.82 17.31 7.53
CA GLY A 302 25.73 17.17 6.08
C GLY A 302 27.02 17.58 5.39
N TYR A 303 27.26 17.07 4.19
CA TYR A 303 28.51 17.29 3.46
C TYR A 303 28.28 17.33 1.95
N SER A 304 29.16 18.00 1.21
CA SER A 304 29.10 18.09 -0.24
C SER A 304 29.51 16.78 -0.92
N ILE A 305 28.82 16.47 -2.02
CA ILE A 305 29.11 15.31 -2.88
C ILE A 305 29.38 15.70 -4.34
N GLY A 306 29.44 17.00 -4.61
CA GLY A 306 29.78 17.57 -5.91
C GLY A 306 30.15 19.05 -5.81
N GLU A 307 30.43 19.64 -6.97
CA GLU A 307 30.75 21.06 -7.12
C GLU A 307 29.49 21.94 -7.14
N TRP A 308 29.71 23.25 -7.08
CA TRP A 308 28.69 24.23 -7.39
C TRP A 308 28.37 24.25 -8.89
N GLU A 309 27.10 24.19 -9.24
CA GLU A 309 26.61 24.29 -10.61
C GLU A 309 25.81 25.59 -10.79
N PRO A 310 26.26 26.52 -11.66
CA PRO A 310 25.57 27.79 -11.88
C PRO A 310 24.21 27.57 -12.55
N GLN A 311 23.21 28.32 -12.07
CA GLN A 311 21.84 28.27 -12.55
C GLN A 311 21.50 29.57 -13.27
N TYR A 312 20.92 29.42 -14.45
CA TYR A 312 20.57 30.55 -15.31
C TYR A 312 19.08 30.59 -15.59
N LYS A 313 18.52 31.80 -15.62
CA LYS A 313 17.16 32.05 -16.10
C LYS A 313 17.17 33.09 -17.20
N ASN A 314 16.27 32.94 -18.15
CA ASN A 314 16.02 33.96 -19.17
C ASN A 314 15.11 35.04 -18.55
N LEU A 315 15.65 36.22 -18.29
CA LEU A 315 14.92 37.34 -17.70
C LEU A 315 14.65 38.42 -18.75
N HIS A 316 13.47 39.01 -18.69
CA HIS A 316 13.08 40.07 -19.61
C HIS A 316 13.84 41.37 -19.29
N ASN A 317 14.47 41.99 -20.30
CA ASN A 317 15.32 43.18 -20.12
C ASN A 317 14.54 44.51 -20.18
N GLY A 318 13.22 44.47 -20.38
CA GLY A 318 12.37 45.66 -20.53
C GLY A 318 12.33 46.23 -21.95
N ASN A 319 13.25 45.82 -22.83
CA ASN A 319 13.33 46.22 -24.24
C ASN A 319 12.74 45.16 -25.20
N GLY A 320 12.00 44.18 -24.66
CA GLY A 320 11.37 43.12 -25.45
C GLY A 320 12.19 41.84 -25.61
N GLU A 321 13.37 41.75 -25.00
CA GLU A 321 14.26 40.60 -25.13
C GLU A 321 14.39 39.82 -23.81
N TYR A 322 14.58 38.51 -23.94
CA TYR A 322 14.90 37.63 -22.82
C TYR A 322 16.38 37.31 -22.82
N LEU A 323 17.09 37.74 -21.78
CA LEU A 323 18.54 37.56 -21.65
C LEU A 323 18.85 36.52 -20.57
N LYS A 324 19.76 35.60 -20.90
CA LYS A 324 20.29 34.61 -19.98
C LYS A 324 21.00 35.32 -18.83
N THR A 325 20.51 35.14 -17.61
CA THR A 325 21.00 35.80 -16.39
C THR A 325 21.40 34.74 -15.38
N LEU A 326 22.57 34.90 -14.74
CA LEU A 326 23.00 34.03 -13.64
C LEU A 326 22.21 34.39 -12.38
N THR A 327 21.32 33.50 -11.94
CA THR A 327 20.40 33.78 -10.82
C THR A 327 20.78 33.09 -9.53
N SER A 328 21.46 31.94 -9.60
CA SER A 328 21.88 31.19 -8.43
C SER A 328 22.94 30.17 -8.82
N ARG A 329 23.37 29.37 -7.85
CA ARG A 329 24.11 28.12 -8.05
C ARG A 329 23.58 27.07 -7.10
N ILE A 330 23.66 25.80 -7.48
CA ILE A 330 23.22 24.68 -6.63
C ILE A 330 24.39 23.74 -6.36
N MET A 331 24.39 23.09 -5.21
CA MET A 331 25.37 22.08 -4.86
C MET A 331 24.66 20.84 -4.32
N PRO A 332 25.01 19.63 -4.80
CA PRO A 332 24.52 18.41 -4.23
C PRO A 332 25.24 18.13 -2.90
N ILE A 333 24.44 17.85 -1.87
CA ILE A 333 24.90 17.47 -0.53
C ILE A 333 24.25 16.15 -0.12
N VAL A 334 24.82 15.53 0.90
CA VAL A 334 24.16 14.49 1.69
C VAL A 334 23.89 15.03 3.08
N ALA A 335 22.66 14.91 3.53
CA ALA A 335 22.26 15.18 4.90
C ALA A 335 22.05 13.85 5.66
N VAL A 336 22.60 13.76 6.86
CA VAL A 336 22.47 12.59 7.73
C VAL A 336 21.56 12.94 8.91
N PHE A 337 20.64 12.05 9.24
CA PHE A 337 19.59 12.25 10.24
C PHE A 337 19.59 11.13 11.27
N LYS A 338 19.14 11.47 12.48
CA LYS A 338 18.68 10.52 13.50
C LYS A 338 17.16 10.51 13.51
N LYS A 339 16.55 9.34 13.37
CA LYS A 339 15.10 9.16 13.46
C LYS A 339 14.63 9.13 14.92
N ILE A 340 13.33 9.25 15.13
CA ILE A 340 12.69 9.28 16.46
C ILE A 340 12.97 8.00 17.25
N ASP A 341 12.98 6.85 16.57
CA ASP A 341 13.25 5.53 17.15
C ASP A 341 14.74 5.28 17.47
N GLY A 342 15.61 6.27 17.20
CA GLY A 342 17.04 6.20 17.43
C GLY A 342 17.85 5.61 16.28
N THR A 343 17.21 5.12 15.21
CA THR A 343 17.88 4.66 13.98
C THR A 343 18.43 5.84 13.17
N CYS A 344 19.25 5.55 12.16
CA CYS A 344 19.89 6.57 11.32
C CYS A 344 19.42 6.48 9.85
N GLY A 345 19.41 7.62 9.18
CA GLY A 345 19.09 7.72 7.75
C GLY A 345 19.93 8.80 7.09
N PHE A 346 20.00 8.78 5.77
CA PHE A 346 20.60 9.87 5.00
C PHE A 346 19.72 10.23 3.80
N MET A 347 19.95 11.41 3.25
CA MET A 347 19.18 11.93 2.13
C MET A 347 20.12 12.68 1.21
N ASN A 348 19.97 12.47 -0.10
CA ASN A 348 20.60 13.32 -1.10
C ASN A 348 19.76 14.59 -1.20
N MET A 349 20.39 15.74 -0.99
CA MET A 349 19.75 17.04 -1.05
C MET A 349 20.53 17.96 -1.98
N GLN A 350 19.91 19.07 -2.35
CA GLN A 350 20.56 20.18 -3.00
C GLN A 350 20.36 21.43 -2.14
N ILE A 351 21.43 22.21 -2.00
CA ILE A 351 21.38 23.57 -1.47
C ILE A 351 21.55 24.54 -2.62
N GLU A 352 20.88 25.68 -2.54
CA GLU A 352 20.97 26.78 -3.49
C GLU A 352 21.60 28.00 -2.84
N GLN A 353 22.47 28.67 -3.58
CA GLN A 353 23.00 29.96 -3.21
C GLN A 353 22.57 30.99 -4.25
N GLN A 354 21.74 31.94 -3.83
CA GLN A 354 21.23 33.00 -4.70
C GLN A 354 22.36 33.91 -5.18
N ASN A 355 22.25 34.39 -6.41
CA ASN A 355 23.17 35.36 -7.00
C ASN A 355 22.53 36.74 -7.02
N ALA A 356 23.23 37.77 -6.54
CA ALA A 356 22.79 39.14 -6.72
C ALA A 356 23.09 39.58 -8.16
N TYR A 357 22.04 39.89 -8.92
CA TYR A 357 22.13 40.49 -10.25
C TYR A 357 21.39 41.83 -10.27
N LEU A 358 21.95 42.82 -10.98
CA LEU A 358 21.35 44.16 -11.06
C LEU A 358 20.35 44.31 -12.21
N ARG A 359 20.50 43.50 -13.26
CA ARG A 359 19.68 43.55 -14.48
C ARG A 359 19.71 42.23 -15.24
N ALA A 360 18.75 42.03 -16.14
CA ALA A 360 18.76 40.90 -17.06
C ALA A 360 20.04 40.90 -17.91
N GLY A 361 20.61 39.71 -18.13
CA GLY A 361 21.87 39.50 -18.84
C GLY A 361 23.11 39.58 -17.95
N ASP A 362 22.98 39.83 -16.64
CA ASP A 362 24.12 39.78 -15.72
C ASP A 362 24.61 38.34 -15.53
N LEU A 363 25.90 38.13 -15.72
CA LEU A 363 26.58 36.83 -15.61
C LEU A 363 27.65 36.84 -14.51
N LYS A 364 27.80 37.95 -13.76
CA LYS A 364 28.79 38.06 -12.70
C LYS A 364 28.39 37.23 -11.48
N GLU A 365 29.39 36.61 -10.86
CA GLU A 365 29.26 35.83 -9.64
C GLU A 365 29.30 36.74 -8.40
N ASN A 366 28.13 37.06 -7.85
CA ASN A 366 27.92 37.82 -6.62
C ASN A 366 27.02 37.01 -5.66
N TYR A 367 27.46 35.82 -5.27
CA TYR A 367 26.65 34.89 -4.49
C TYR A 367 26.39 35.39 -3.06
N LEU A 368 25.13 35.33 -2.65
CA LEU A 368 24.65 35.73 -1.32
C LEU A 368 24.84 34.60 -0.31
N THR A 369 25.16 34.93 0.94
CA THR A 369 25.29 33.95 2.03
C THR A 369 24.20 34.15 3.09
N PRO A 370 23.77 33.10 3.80
CA PRO A 370 24.13 31.68 3.61
C PRO A 370 23.32 31.01 2.48
N PRO A 371 23.73 29.83 1.99
CA PRO A 371 22.90 29.01 1.10
C PRO A 371 21.62 28.51 1.79
N THR A 372 20.58 28.23 1.01
CA THR A 372 19.28 27.71 1.47
C THR A 372 19.00 26.32 0.90
N ASP A 373 17.96 25.63 1.39
CA ASP A 373 17.51 24.39 0.78
C ASP A 373 16.92 24.61 -0.62
N TYR A 374 17.05 23.61 -1.49
CA TYR A 374 16.51 23.64 -2.87
C TYR A 374 15.62 22.44 -3.18
N ALA A 375 16.18 21.23 -3.07
CA ALA A 375 15.48 19.98 -3.43
C ALA A 375 16.02 18.79 -2.63
N ASN A 376 15.27 17.68 -2.62
CA ASN A 376 15.68 16.47 -1.91
C ASN A 376 15.16 15.17 -2.54
N SER A 377 15.81 14.07 -2.16
CA SER A 377 15.32 12.71 -2.34
C SER A 377 14.50 12.24 -1.14
N GLY A 378 13.93 11.03 -1.23
CA GLY A 378 13.50 10.30 -0.03
C GLY A 378 14.68 10.04 0.92
N MET A 379 14.37 9.75 2.18
CA MET A 379 15.37 9.37 3.19
C MET A 379 15.65 7.87 3.11
N ASP A 380 16.91 7.52 2.85
CA ASP A 380 17.37 6.13 2.83
C ASP A 380 17.87 5.72 4.22
N PRO A 381 17.48 4.55 4.75
CA PRO A 381 17.96 4.10 6.05
C PRO A 381 19.43 3.67 5.96
N ILE A 382 20.21 3.87 7.02
CA ILE A 382 21.60 3.40 7.12
C ILE A 382 21.96 3.03 8.56
N SER A 383 22.81 2.03 8.77
CA SER A 383 23.29 1.69 10.13
C SER A 383 23.99 2.90 10.77
N CYS A 384 23.75 3.17 12.04
CA CYS A 384 24.32 4.34 12.71
C CYS A 384 25.86 4.35 12.73
N ASP A 385 26.53 3.20 12.72
CA ASP A 385 27.99 3.14 12.60
C ASP A 385 28.47 3.73 11.26
N LYS A 386 27.87 3.30 10.15
CA LYS A 386 28.13 3.88 8.82
C LYS A 386 27.66 5.32 8.70
N ALA A 387 26.56 5.68 9.37
CA ALA A 387 26.04 7.04 9.40
C ALA A 387 27.04 8.01 10.04
N ASN A 388 27.90 7.54 10.95
CA ASN A 388 28.93 8.36 11.59
C ASN A 388 30.27 8.38 10.85
N MET A 389 30.42 7.63 9.75
CA MET A 389 31.70 7.48 9.03
C MET A 389 32.34 8.82 8.63
N TYR A 390 31.53 9.81 8.28
CA TYR A 390 31.99 11.13 7.85
C TYR A 390 31.70 12.25 8.86
N LYS A 391 31.20 11.90 10.05
CA LYS A 391 30.97 12.87 11.10
C LYS A 391 32.32 13.41 11.57
N PHE A 392 32.51 14.71 11.52
CA PHE A 392 33.71 15.35 12.07
C PHE A 392 33.78 15.02 13.57
N LYS A 393 34.95 14.57 14.04
CA LYS A 393 35.22 14.38 15.46
C LYS A 393 35.43 15.72 16.14
#